data_AF-A0A9X3L8C2-F1
#
_entry.id   AF-A0A9X3L8C2-F1
#
_cell.length_a   1.000
_cell.length_b   1.000
_cell.length_c   1.000
_cell.angle_alpha   90.00
_cell.angle_beta   90.00
_cell.angle_gamma   90.00
#
_symmetry.space_group_name_H-M   'P 1'
#
loop_
_entity.id
_entity.type
_entity.pdbx_description
1 polymer ?
#
loop_
_entity_poly.entity_id
_entity_poly.type
_entity_poly.pdbx_seq_one_letter_code
_entity_poly.pdbx_strand_id
1 'polypeptide(L)'
;MSDFPDSLDSLARLAEVDDCWNRIGIRGDKRCERLAGYVHCRNCPVYADAAKRILDRLPPQAEGVDDGAGAAQAGRGRLSSLLVFRLQGEWLGLPTKALDEVAGTRPILTLPHRRDPAVLGVTNMRGTLTVCVSLGRLLGLEGAAVDSGRERPAAARMLIFGGAGRAVVLPVDEVEGIHGVDLEALEALPATIEGASLKYSRGVVRCGARSVGVLDETLLMQALERSLA
;
A
#
# COMPACT_ATOMS: atom_id res chain seq x y z
N MET A 1 41.84 -4.39 25.98
CA MET A 1 41.46 -2.98 25.98
C MET A 1 40.91 -2.68 24.60
N SER A 2 39.60 -2.89 24.46
CA SER A 2 38.89 -2.83 23.18
C SER A 2 38.19 -1.47 23.11
N ASP A 3 38.69 -0.59 22.26
CA ASP A 3 38.07 0.69 21.94
C ASP A 3 36.96 0.45 20.91
N PHE A 4 35.71 0.80 21.26
CA PHE A 4 34.54 0.84 20.36
C PHE A 4 34.24 2.32 20.03
N PRO A 5 34.76 2.91 18.94
CA PRO A 5 34.41 4.27 18.54
C PRO A 5 33.34 4.38 17.43
N ASP A 6 32.73 3.28 16.95
CA ASP A 6 31.96 3.29 15.68
C ASP A 6 30.45 3.67 15.80
N SER A 7 29.85 3.56 16.99
CA SER A 7 28.39 3.71 17.14
C SER A 7 27.93 5.17 17.14
N LEU A 8 28.76 6.11 17.60
CA LEU A 8 28.40 7.54 17.70
C LEU A 8 28.56 8.28 16.37
N ASP A 9 29.54 7.89 15.55
CA ASP A 9 29.78 8.49 14.23
C ASP A 9 28.68 8.08 13.22
N SER A 10 28.19 6.84 13.32
CA SER A 10 27.06 6.36 12.50
C SER A 10 25.74 7.10 12.78
N LEU A 11 25.45 7.41 14.06
CA LEU A 11 24.26 8.17 14.47
C LEU A 11 24.37 9.66 14.07
N ALA A 12 25.56 10.25 14.17
CA ALA A 12 25.80 11.63 13.72
C ALA A 12 25.63 11.79 12.19
N ARG A 13 26.00 10.76 11.41
CA ARG A 13 25.90 10.75 9.94
C ARG A 13 24.48 10.55 9.40
N LEU A 14 23.55 10.02 10.20
CA LEU A 14 22.11 9.90 9.86
C LEU A 14 21.32 11.21 10.10
N ALA A 15 21.86 12.14 10.89
CA ALA A 15 21.19 13.38 11.28
C ALA A 15 21.05 14.42 10.15
N GLU A 16 21.75 14.25 9.02
CA GLU A 16 21.69 15.17 7.85
C GLU A 16 20.60 14.80 6.83
N VAL A 17 19.88 13.70 7.06
CA VAL A 17 18.81 13.26 6.16
C VAL A 17 17.51 13.94 6.57
N ASP A 18 16.92 14.73 5.68
CA ASP A 18 15.58 15.31 5.91
C ASP A 18 14.54 14.19 5.97
N ASP A 19 14.17 13.81 7.19
CA ASP A 19 13.24 12.72 7.51
C ASP A 19 11.78 13.17 7.45
N CYS A 20 11.44 13.99 6.46
CA CYS A 20 10.13 14.62 6.34
C CYS A 20 8.96 13.62 6.38
N TRP A 21 9.19 12.35 6.01
CA TRP A 21 8.20 11.28 6.06
C TRP A 21 7.76 10.92 7.49
N ASN A 22 8.61 11.11 8.49
CA ASN A 22 8.33 10.92 9.92
C ASN A 22 7.69 12.16 10.56
N ARG A 23 8.02 13.37 10.08
CA ARG A 23 7.54 14.63 10.67
C ARG A 23 6.24 15.15 10.06
N ILE A 24 6.20 15.32 8.74
CA ILE A 24 5.05 15.90 8.01
C ILE A 24 4.42 14.96 6.99
N GLY A 25 5.05 13.82 6.71
CA GLY A 25 4.59 12.81 5.76
C GLY A 25 3.69 11.75 6.41
N ILE A 26 3.70 10.55 5.85
CA ILE A 26 2.74 9.48 6.16
C ILE A 26 2.87 8.92 7.57
N ARG A 27 4.10 8.94 8.13
CA ARG A 27 4.36 8.53 9.50
C ARG A 27 4.24 9.70 10.50
N GLY A 28 4.08 10.92 10.01
CA GLY A 28 3.90 12.13 10.82
C GLY A 28 2.51 12.75 10.67
N ASP A 29 2.44 14.08 10.64
CA ASP A 29 1.17 14.83 10.66
C ASP A 29 0.42 14.86 9.32
N LYS A 30 0.91 14.20 8.25
CA LYS A 30 0.28 14.14 6.91
C LYS A 30 0.03 15.50 6.24
N ARG A 31 0.69 16.57 6.69
CA ARG A 31 0.61 17.93 6.13
C ARG A 31 1.48 18.16 4.89
N CYS A 32 2.21 17.14 4.44
CA CYS A 32 3.09 17.27 3.29
C CYS A 32 2.30 17.49 1.99
N GLU A 33 2.42 18.66 1.37
CA GLU A 33 1.76 19.01 0.10
C GLU A 33 2.13 18.07 -1.05
N ARG A 34 3.33 17.49 -1.00
CA ARG A 34 3.82 16.54 -2.01
C ARG A 34 3.05 15.21 -1.99
N LEU A 35 2.33 14.88 -0.92
CA LEU A 35 1.51 13.67 -0.86
C LEU A 35 0.37 13.69 -1.89
N ALA A 36 -0.18 14.86 -2.21
CA ALA A 36 -1.21 14.98 -3.24
C ALA A 36 -0.69 14.55 -4.62
N GLY A 37 0.58 14.80 -4.92
CA GLY A 37 1.20 14.45 -6.20
C GLY A 37 1.77 13.03 -6.24
N TYR A 38 2.38 12.57 -5.15
CA TYR A 38 3.14 11.31 -5.13
C TYR A 38 2.40 10.15 -4.47
N VAL A 39 1.25 10.40 -3.83
CA VAL A 39 0.40 9.44 -3.10
C VAL A 39 1.07 8.82 -1.87
N HIS A 40 2.36 8.47 -1.93
CA HIS A 40 3.13 7.90 -0.83
C HIS A 40 4.51 8.58 -0.67
N CYS A 41 5.02 8.75 0.57
CA CYS A 41 6.35 9.32 0.83
C CYS A 41 7.47 8.56 0.13
N ARG A 42 7.38 7.22 0.07
CA ARG A 42 8.31 6.36 -0.68
C ARG A 42 8.42 6.69 -2.18
N ASN A 43 7.40 7.35 -2.74
CA ASN A 43 7.37 7.77 -4.14
C ASN A 43 7.84 9.22 -4.33
N CYS A 44 8.09 9.96 -3.24
CA CYS A 44 8.54 11.34 -3.29
C CYS A 44 10.07 11.40 -3.52
N PRO A 45 10.56 12.32 -4.38
CA PRO A 45 12.00 12.46 -4.63
C PRO A 45 12.81 12.72 -3.35
N VAL A 46 12.24 13.41 -2.35
CA VAL A 46 12.92 13.65 -1.06
C VAL A 46 13.26 12.34 -0.36
N TYR A 47 12.33 11.38 -0.34
CA TYR A 47 12.56 10.07 0.25
C TYR A 47 13.57 9.26 -0.57
N ALA A 48 13.50 9.34 -1.90
CA ALA A 48 14.44 8.64 -2.78
C ALA A 48 15.88 9.15 -2.58
N ASP A 49 16.07 10.47 -2.52
CA ASP A 49 17.36 11.11 -2.27
C ASP A 49 17.88 10.78 -0.87
N ALA A 50 17.01 10.80 0.13
CA ALA A 50 17.32 10.39 1.49
C ALA A 50 17.79 8.93 1.57
N ALA A 51 17.03 8.00 0.98
CA ALA A 51 17.38 6.58 0.94
C ALA A 51 18.72 6.34 0.22
N LYS A 52 18.94 7.04 -0.91
CA LYS A 52 20.20 6.98 -1.65
C LYS A 52 21.38 7.44 -0.79
N ARG A 53 21.24 8.57 -0.07
CA ARG A 53 22.30 9.06 0.82
C ARG A 53 22.63 8.10 1.95
N ILE A 54 21.62 7.41 2.49
CA ILE A 54 21.82 6.40 3.54
C ILE A 54 22.61 5.21 2.95
N LEU A 55 22.21 4.72 1.77
CA LEU A 55 22.89 3.62 1.09
C LEU A 55 24.31 3.97 0.65
N ASP A 56 24.53 5.15 0.08
CA ASP A 56 25.85 5.63 -0.38
C ASP A 56 26.85 5.79 0.77
N ARG A 57 26.37 5.85 2.02
CA ARG A 57 27.18 6.02 3.24
C ARG A 57 27.47 4.70 3.98
N LEU A 58 26.83 3.59 3.60
CA LEU A 58 27.14 2.27 4.19
C LEU A 58 28.40 1.68 3.52
N PRO A 59 29.42 1.25 4.29
CA PRO A 59 30.48 0.41 3.74
C PRO A 59 29.86 -0.90 3.20
N PRO A 60 30.43 -1.53 2.15
CA PRO A 60 29.90 -2.76 1.56
C PRO A 60 30.15 -3.98 2.46
N GLN A 61 29.55 -4.01 3.66
CA GLN A 61 29.38 -5.16 4.54
C GLN A 61 28.22 -4.85 5.51
N ALA A 62 27.03 -5.43 5.30
CA ALA A 62 26.16 -5.94 6.37
C ALA A 62 24.84 -6.46 5.78
N GLU A 63 24.56 -7.73 6.07
CA GLU A 63 23.26 -8.35 5.89
C GLU A 63 22.19 -7.64 6.73
N GLY A 64 20.94 -7.76 6.28
CA GLY A 64 19.79 -6.95 6.68
C GLY A 64 19.64 -6.74 8.19
N VAL A 65 19.66 -5.46 8.56
CA VAL A 65 19.09 -4.99 9.82
C VAL A 65 17.66 -4.55 9.54
N ASP A 66 16.72 -5.35 10.03
CA ASP A 66 15.31 -5.00 10.15
C ASP A 66 15.18 -3.86 11.17
N ASP A 67 15.08 -2.62 10.70
CA ASP A 67 14.87 -1.44 11.54
C ASP A 67 13.41 -1.38 12.02
N GLY A 68 13.09 -2.30 12.93
CA GLY A 68 11.96 -2.21 13.85
C GLY A 68 12.29 -1.30 15.03
N ALA A 69 12.21 0.01 14.84
CA ALA A 69 12.25 0.97 15.95
C ALA A 69 11.28 2.13 15.72
N GLY A 70 9.98 1.81 15.74
CA GLY A 70 8.93 2.81 15.88
C GLY A 70 8.79 3.21 17.35
N ALA A 71 9.41 4.31 17.75
CA ALA A 71 9.13 4.96 19.02
C ALA A 71 7.65 5.39 19.03
N ALA A 72 6.87 4.71 19.88
CA ALA A 72 5.47 5.04 20.11
C ALA A 72 5.38 6.39 20.85
N GLN A 73 5.11 7.48 20.12
CA GLN A 73 4.60 8.69 20.74
C GLN A 73 3.11 8.49 21.03
N ALA A 74 2.81 8.14 22.28
CA ALA A 74 1.47 8.20 22.85
C ALA A 74 1.07 9.67 23.01
N GLY A 75 -0.04 10.09 22.38
CA GLY A 75 -0.60 11.42 22.62
C GLY A 75 -1.37 12.06 21.46
N ARG A 76 -2.29 11.30 20.84
CA ARG A 76 -3.46 11.67 20.00
C ARG A 76 -3.97 10.33 19.44
N GLY A 77 -5.28 10.09 19.37
CA GLY A 77 -5.87 8.77 19.05
C GLY A 77 -5.13 8.04 17.93
N ARG A 78 -5.01 6.70 18.01
CA ARG A 78 -4.22 5.85 17.09
C ARG A 78 -4.76 5.91 15.65
N LEU A 79 -4.57 7.05 14.98
CA LEU A 79 -4.93 7.24 13.58
C LEU A 79 -4.01 6.36 12.75
N SER A 80 -4.57 5.30 12.19
CA SER A 80 -3.90 4.48 11.21
C SER A 80 -3.94 5.16 9.84
N SER A 81 -2.89 4.97 9.06
CA SER A 81 -2.84 5.45 7.68
C SER A 81 -3.59 4.50 6.77
N LEU A 82 -4.63 5.01 6.10
CA LEU A 82 -5.51 4.27 5.20
C LEU A 82 -5.34 4.82 3.78
N LEU A 83 -4.92 3.99 2.83
CA LEU A 83 -4.93 4.34 1.41
C LEU A 83 -6.35 4.18 0.88
N VAL A 84 -6.93 5.26 0.35
CA VAL A 84 -8.28 5.28 -0.23
C VAL A 84 -8.18 5.24 -1.75
N PHE A 85 -8.89 4.31 -2.35
CA PHE A 85 -8.89 4.07 -3.79
C PHE A 85 -10.30 3.72 -4.28
N ARG A 86 -10.54 3.92 -5.58
CA ARG A 86 -11.79 3.53 -6.22
C ARG A 86 -11.60 2.25 -7.02
N LEU A 87 -12.59 1.38 -6.94
CA LEU A 87 -12.64 0.13 -7.67
C LEU A 87 -14.08 -0.14 -8.12
N GLN A 88 -14.30 -0.25 -9.43
CA GLN A 88 -15.62 -0.51 -10.04
C GLN A 88 -16.71 0.47 -9.57
N GLY A 89 -16.33 1.71 -9.26
CA GLY A 89 -17.24 2.74 -8.75
C GLY A 89 -17.41 2.78 -7.23
N GLU A 90 -16.86 1.82 -6.50
CA GLU A 90 -16.87 1.79 -5.02
C GLU A 90 -15.60 2.39 -4.43
N TRP A 91 -15.75 3.10 -3.31
CA TRP A 91 -14.62 3.61 -2.54
C TRP A 91 -14.20 2.61 -1.48
N LEU A 92 -12.95 2.16 -1.56
CA LEU A 92 -12.36 1.17 -0.67
C LEU A 92 -11.08 1.71 -0.03
N GLY A 93 -10.74 1.15 1.12
CA GLY A 93 -9.59 1.55 1.90
C GLY A 93 -8.75 0.35 2.32
N LEU A 94 -7.42 0.45 2.22
CA LEU A 94 -6.49 -0.53 2.77
C LEU A 94 -5.48 0.15 3.71
N PRO A 95 -5.16 -0.44 4.87
CA PRO A 95 -4.11 0.09 5.72
C PRO A 95 -2.79 0.14 4.96
N THR A 96 -2.10 1.28 5.00
CA THR A 96 -0.82 1.46 4.27
C THR A 96 0.26 0.49 4.73
N LYS A 97 0.15 -0.06 5.95
CA LYS A 97 1.04 -1.10 6.49
C LYS A 97 0.98 -2.43 5.73
N ALA A 98 -0.12 -2.69 5.02
CA ALA A 98 -0.31 -3.92 4.24
C ALA A 98 0.04 -3.73 2.75
N LEU A 99 0.46 -2.51 2.38
CA LEU A 99 0.81 -2.13 1.02
C LEU A 99 2.30 -1.80 0.96
N ASP A 100 3.02 -2.49 0.09
CA ASP A 100 4.45 -2.26 -0.12
C ASP A 100 4.69 -1.01 -0.98
N GLU A 101 3.89 -0.85 -2.04
CA GLU A 101 4.07 0.19 -3.04
C GLU A 101 2.77 0.53 -3.79
N VAL A 102 2.67 1.78 -4.26
CA VAL A 102 1.67 2.23 -5.23
C VAL A 102 2.40 2.67 -6.49
N ALA A 103 2.17 1.97 -7.60
CA ALA A 103 2.83 2.21 -8.87
C ALA A 103 1.86 2.72 -9.94
N GLY A 104 2.41 3.39 -10.96
CA GLY A 104 1.68 3.66 -12.19
C GLY A 104 1.30 2.37 -12.92
N THR A 105 0.31 2.47 -13.81
CA THR A 105 -0.13 1.31 -14.60
C THR A 105 1.00 0.75 -15.47
N ARG A 106 1.18 -0.57 -15.43
CA ARG A 106 2.12 -1.32 -16.26
C ARG A 106 1.40 -2.36 -17.13
N PRO A 107 2.01 -2.84 -18.23
CA PRO A 107 1.46 -3.94 -18.99
C PRO A 107 1.35 -5.20 -18.12
N ILE A 108 0.23 -5.92 -18.26
CA ILE A 108 0.00 -7.23 -17.64
C ILE A 108 0.16 -8.28 -18.72
N LEU A 109 1.14 -9.17 -18.54
CA LEU A 109 1.31 -10.34 -19.38
C LEU A 109 0.35 -11.43 -18.91
N THR A 110 -0.62 -11.73 -19.76
CA THR A 110 -1.58 -12.82 -19.51
C THR A 110 -0.85 -14.17 -19.46
N LEU A 111 -1.19 -15.00 -18.48
CA LEU A 111 -0.72 -16.38 -18.42
C LEU A 111 -1.70 -17.31 -19.16
N PRO A 112 -1.20 -18.26 -19.97
CA PRO A 112 -2.01 -19.34 -20.51
C PRO A 112 -2.42 -20.29 -19.37
N HIS A 113 -3.57 -20.97 -19.51
CA HIS A 113 -4.08 -21.93 -18.51
C HIS A 113 -4.32 -21.34 -17.11
N ARG A 114 -5.05 -20.22 -17.04
CA ARG A 114 -5.40 -19.57 -15.77
C ARG A 114 -6.23 -20.52 -14.91
N ARG A 115 -5.80 -20.76 -13.66
CA ARG A 115 -6.53 -21.60 -12.68
C ARG A 115 -7.74 -20.89 -12.09
N ASP A 116 -7.60 -19.59 -11.80
CA ASP A 116 -8.65 -18.77 -11.22
C ASP A 116 -8.93 -17.54 -12.10
N PRO A 117 -10.21 -17.21 -12.39
CA PRO A 117 -10.58 -16.02 -13.16
C PRO A 117 -10.13 -14.70 -12.52
N ALA A 118 -9.89 -14.65 -11.21
CA ALA A 118 -9.34 -13.48 -10.54
C ALA A 118 -7.90 -13.18 -10.98
N VAL A 119 -7.12 -14.18 -11.44
CA VAL A 119 -5.74 -13.97 -11.87
C VAL A 119 -5.68 -13.36 -13.27
N LEU A 120 -5.19 -12.13 -13.37
CA LEU A 120 -5.05 -11.40 -14.63
C LEU A 120 -3.79 -11.81 -15.40
N GLY A 121 -2.74 -12.23 -14.70
CA GLY A 121 -1.45 -12.62 -15.28
C GLY A 121 -0.29 -12.20 -14.39
N VAL A 122 0.82 -11.79 -15.00
CA VAL A 122 2.02 -11.28 -14.32
C VAL A 122 2.41 -9.91 -14.83
N THR A 123 3.06 -9.11 -14.00
CA THR A 123 3.60 -7.81 -14.38
C THR A 123 4.95 -7.58 -13.73
N ASN A 124 5.80 -6.78 -14.36
CA ASN A 124 7.13 -6.49 -13.83
C ASN A 124 7.06 -5.29 -12.88
N MET A 125 7.39 -5.54 -11.61
CA MET A 125 7.53 -4.53 -10.57
C MET A 125 8.98 -4.51 -10.09
N ARG A 126 9.68 -3.40 -10.36
CA ARG A 126 11.08 -3.17 -9.96
C ARG A 126 12.05 -4.30 -10.34
N GLY A 127 11.82 -4.98 -11.47
CA GLY A 127 12.68 -6.08 -11.94
C GLY A 127 12.24 -7.47 -11.48
N THR A 128 11.16 -7.58 -10.70
CA THR A 128 10.57 -8.85 -10.26
C THR A 128 9.25 -9.08 -10.98
N LEU A 129 9.04 -10.30 -11.49
CA LEU A 129 7.74 -10.71 -12.03
C LEU A 129 6.79 -11.01 -10.86
N THR A 130 5.73 -10.21 -10.75
CA THR A 130 4.74 -10.30 -9.68
C THR A 130 3.38 -10.66 -10.25
N VAL A 131 2.65 -11.56 -9.58
CA VAL A 131 1.32 -11.98 -10.02
C VAL A 131 0.34 -10.82 -9.86
N CYS A 132 -0.47 -10.61 -10.89
CA CYS A 132 -1.50 -9.58 -10.92
C CYS A 132 -2.89 -10.21 -10.80
N VAL A 133 -3.67 -9.74 -9.83
CA VAL A 133 -5.00 -10.28 -9.47
C VAL A 133 -6.04 -9.15 -9.53
N SER A 134 -7.20 -9.41 -10.13
CA SER A 134 -8.34 -8.47 -10.13
C SER A 134 -9.01 -8.48 -8.76
N LEU A 135 -8.85 -7.38 -8.03
CA LEU A 135 -9.56 -7.17 -6.78
C LEU A 135 -11.07 -7.11 -6.99
N GLY A 136 -11.54 -6.59 -8.13
CA GLY A 136 -12.96 -6.54 -8.46
C GLY A 136 -13.60 -7.93 -8.57
N ARG A 137 -12.88 -8.89 -9.19
CA ARG A 137 -13.31 -10.29 -9.26
C ARG A 137 -13.28 -10.97 -7.90
N LEU A 138 -12.22 -10.73 -7.13
CA LEU A 138 -12.06 -11.31 -5.80
C LEU A 138 -13.14 -10.86 -4.82
N LEU A 139 -13.51 -9.57 -4.88
CA LEU A 139 -14.55 -8.97 -4.05
C LEU A 139 -15.97 -9.16 -4.63
N GLY A 140 -16.10 -9.81 -5.80
CA GLY A 140 -17.39 -10.00 -6.48
C GLY A 140 -18.08 -8.70 -6.91
N LEU A 141 -17.29 -7.64 -7.14
CA LEU A 141 -17.75 -6.30 -7.56
C LEU A 141 -17.90 -6.17 -9.08
N GLU A 142 -17.36 -7.12 -9.84
CA GLU A 142 -17.62 -7.19 -11.28
C GLU A 142 -19.02 -7.78 -11.53
N GLY A 143 -19.99 -6.91 -11.84
CA GLY A 143 -21.16 -7.30 -12.63
C GLY A 143 -20.69 -7.80 -14.01
N ALA A 144 -21.41 -8.77 -14.57
CA ALA A 144 -21.06 -9.40 -15.85
C ALA A 144 -20.65 -8.36 -16.92
N ALA A 145 -19.46 -8.56 -17.50
CA ALA A 145 -18.79 -7.77 -18.56
C ALA A 145 -17.85 -6.66 -18.04
N VAL A 146 -16.63 -6.44 -18.54
CA VAL A 146 -16.12 -6.55 -19.91
C VAL A 146 -14.58 -6.67 -19.90
N ASP A 147 -14.09 -7.53 -20.79
CA ASP A 147 -12.81 -7.59 -21.49
C ASP A 147 -11.58 -6.77 -21.07
N SER A 148 -10.48 -7.52 -21.08
CA SER A 148 -9.16 -7.18 -21.60
C SER A 148 -9.18 -6.32 -22.88
N GLY A 149 -9.46 -5.02 -22.75
CA GLY A 149 -9.42 -4.10 -23.90
C GLY A 149 -9.83 -2.65 -23.64
N ARG A 150 -10.41 -2.30 -22.49
CA ARG A 150 -10.63 -0.88 -22.16
C ARG A 150 -9.28 -0.21 -21.89
N GLU A 151 -9.01 0.91 -22.58
CA GLU A 151 -7.95 1.84 -22.18
C GLU A 151 -8.12 2.12 -20.69
N ARG A 152 -7.13 1.71 -19.90
CA ARG A 152 -7.16 1.95 -18.47
C ARG A 152 -7.18 3.47 -18.25
N PRO A 153 -8.03 3.98 -17.34
CA PRO A 153 -8.03 5.40 -17.02
C PRO A 153 -6.60 5.89 -16.73
N ALA A 154 -6.26 7.12 -17.12
CA ALA A 154 -4.96 7.71 -16.76
C ALA A 154 -4.73 7.76 -15.23
N ALA A 155 -5.82 7.75 -14.47
CA ALA A 155 -5.83 7.66 -13.01
C ALA A 155 -5.55 6.25 -12.48
N ALA A 156 -5.58 5.20 -13.31
CA ALA A 156 -5.38 3.83 -12.88
C ALA A 156 -4.01 3.61 -12.25
N ARG A 157 -4.01 2.87 -11.14
CA ARG A 157 -2.81 2.55 -10.37
C ARG A 157 -2.73 1.06 -10.10
N MET A 158 -1.53 0.62 -9.75
CA MET A 158 -1.26 -0.74 -9.32
C MET A 158 -0.83 -0.69 -7.86
N LEU A 159 -1.59 -1.35 -6.99
CA LEU A 159 -1.28 -1.51 -5.59
C LEU A 159 -0.50 -2.81 -5.40
N ILE A 160 0.66 -2.74 -4.76
CA ILE A 160 1.44 -3.91 -4.40
C ILE A 160 1.08 -4.26 -2.96
N PHE A 161 0.38 -5.37 -2.79
CA PHE A 161 -0.16 -5.83 -1.52
C PHE A 161 0.59 -7.06 -1.02
N GLY A 162 0.87 -7.10 0.28
CA GLY A 162 1.63 -8.16 0.94
C GLY A 162 3.00 -7.72 1.43
N GLY A 163 3.83 -8.71 1.79
CA GLY A 163 5.20 -8.52 2.26
C GLY A 163 5.95 -9.87 2.31
N ALA A 164 7.28 -9.82 2.44
CA ALA A 164 8.15 -11.00 2.59
C ALA A 164 8.08 -12.04 1.44
N GLY A 165 8.09 -11.58 0.18
CA GLY A 165 8.22 -12.46 -0.99
C GLY A 165 6.92 -13.05 -1.53
N ARG A 166 5.76 -12.71 -0.94
CA ARG A 166 4.43 -13.13 -1.41
C ARG A 166 3.58 -11.96 -1.92
N ALA A 167 4.25 -10.91 -2.41
CA ALA A 167 3.58 -9.72 -2.91
C ALA A 167 2.72 -10.03 -4.14
N VAL A 168 1.56 -9.37 -4.23
CA VAL A 168 0.66 -9.43 -5.39
C VAL A 168 0.32 -8.02 -5.86
N VAL A 169 0.01 -7.90 -7.15
CA VAL A 169 -0.37 -6.63 -7.77
C VAL A 169 -1.87 -6.57 -7.96
N LEU A 170 -2.50 -5.57 -7.35
CA LEU A 170 -3.94 -5.29 -7.44
C LEU A 170 -4.14 -4.00 -8.26
N PRO A 171 -4.60 -4.08 -9.52
CA PRO A 171 -4.92 -2.90 -10.29
C PRO A 171 -6.23 -2.27 -9.78
N VAL A 172 -6.24 -0.94 -9.69
CA VAL A 172 -7.36 -0.13 -9.22
C VAL A 172 -7.64 1.03 -10.18
N ASP A 173 -8.86 1.58 -10.16
CA ASP A 173 -9.30 2.60 -11.12
C ASP A 173 -8.64 3.95 -10.86
N GLU A 174 -8.52 4.32 -9.58
CA GLU A 174 -7.84 5.53 -9.13
C GLU A 174 -7.49 5.42 -7.65
N VAL A 175 -6.47 6.17 -7.25
CA VAL A 175 -6.09 6.33 -5.85
C VAL A 175 -6.30 7.79 -5.49
N GLU A 176 -7.15 8.05 -4.50
CA GLU A 176 -7.43 9.40 -4.03
C GLU A 176 -6.27 9.92 -3.17
N GLY A 177 -5.76 9.08 -2.27
CA GLY A 177 -4.68 9.45 -1.37
C GLY A 177 -4.72 8.67 -0.06
N ILE A 178 -3.95 9.15 0.92
CA ILE A 178 -3.84 8.53 2.24
C ILE A 178 -4.54 9.39 3.27
N HIS A 179 -5.46 8.78 4.00
CA HIS A 179 -6.23 9.41 5.05
C HIS A 179 -5.83 8.87 6.43
N GLY A 180 -5.92 9.71 7.46
CA GLY A 180 -5.78 9.28 8.85
C GLY A 180 -7.12 8.85 9.40
N VAL A 181 -7.25 7.57 9.75
CA VAL A 181 -8.49 6.98 10.22
C VAL A 181 -8.25 6.23 11.51
N ASP A 182 -9.13 6.43 12.48
CA ASP A 182 -9.18 5.58 13.66
C ASP A 182 -9.86 4.25 13.29
N LEU A 183 -9.08 3.16 13.23
CA LEU A 183 -9.59 1.82 12.89
C LEU A 183 -10.40 1.18 14.02
N GLU A 184 -10.44 1.80 15.21
CA GLU A 184 -11.27 1.38 16.34
C GLU A 184 -12.64 2.08 16.32
N ALA A 185 -12.77 3.20 15.61
CA ALA A 185 -14.00 3.98 15.47
C ALA A 185 -14.73 3.75 14.13
N LEU A 186 -14.51 2.60 13.49
CA LEU A 186 -15.17 2.26 12.22
C LEU A 186 -16.68 2.10 12.43
N GLU A 187 -17.47 2.67 11.53
CA GLU A 187 -18.92 2.43 11.50
C GLU A 187 -19.16 0.97 11.09
N ALA A 188 -20.15 0.34 11.71
CA ALA A 188 -20.59 -0.99 11.32
C ALA A 188 -21.06 -0.97 9.86
N LEU A 189 -20.81 -2.07 9.14
CA LEU A 189 -21.26 -2.21 7.75
C LEU A 189 -22.77 -2.00 7.68
N PRO A 190 -23.28 -1.07 6.84
CA PRO A 190 -24.70 -0.86 6.70
C PRO A 190 -25.39 -2.17 6.31
N ALA A 191 -26.43 -2.56 7.04
CA ALA A 191 -27.18 -3.80 6.81
C ALA A 191 -27.81 -3.88 5.40
N THR A 192 -27.86 -2.77 4.66
CA THR A 192 -28.40 -2.63 3.30
C THR A 192 -27.37 -2.78 2.19
N ILE A 193 -26.08 -2.91 2.49
CA ILE A 193 -25.11 -3.32 1.48
C ILE A 193 -25.26 -4.83 1.36
N GLU A 194 -25.88 -5.32 0.30
CA GLU A 194 -25.88 -6.72 -0.09
C GLU A 194 -24.76 -6.90 -1.12
N GLY A 195 -23.61 -7.43 -0.73
CA GLY A 195 -22.46 -7.54 -1.64
C GLY A 195 -21.31 -8.36 -1.10
N ALA A 196 -20.58 -9.04 -1.99
CA ALA A 196 -19.42 -9.86 -1.67
C ALA A 196 -18.23 -9.06 -1.06
N SER A 197 -18.26 -7.71 -1.16
CA SER A 197 -17.34 -6.79 -0.50
C SER A 197 -17.43 -6.81 1.03
N LEU A 198 -18.58 -7.17 1.62
CA LEU A 198 -18.76 -7.27 3.08
C LEU A 198 -17.88 -8.34 3.71
N LYS A 199 -17.64 -9.45 3.00
CA LYS A 199 -16.88 -10.60 3.54
C LYS A 199 -15.43 -10.27 3.82
N TYR A 200 -14.90 -9.27 3.12
CA TYR A 200 -13.51 -8.85 3.22
C TYR A 200 -13.38 -7.45 3.81
N SER A 201 -14.48 -6.86 4.30
CA SER A 201 -14.48 -5.54 4.90
C SER A 201 -14.52 -5.63 6.42
N ARG A 202 -13.67 -4.83 7.07
CA ARG A 202 -13.62 -4.65 8.52
C ARG A 202 -14.70 -3.67 9.01
N GLY A 203 -15.14 -2.75 8.16
CA GLY A 203 -16.08 -1.69 8.53
C GLY A 203 -16.10 -0.57 7.49
N VAL A 204 -16.89 0.48 7.76
CA VAL A 204 -16.97 1.66 6.90
C VAL A 204 -16.40 2.87 7.65
N VAL A 205 -15.66 3.71 6.95
CA VAL A 205 -15.23 5.02 7.44
C VAL A 205 -15.76 6.11 6.52
N ARG A 206 -16.15 7.24 7.10
CA ARG A 206 -16.41 8.47 6.33
C ARG A 206 -15.12 9.26 6.13
N CYS A 207 -14.67 9.35 4.88
CA CYS A 207 -13.60 10.25 4.46
C CYS A 207 -14.23 11.45 3.74
N GLY A 208 -14.41 12.56 4.46
CA GLY A 208 -15.12 13.73 3.94
C GLY A 208 -16.60 13.41 3.68
N ALA A 209 -17.05 13.58 2.43
CA ALA A 209 -18.42 13.28 2.00
C ALA A 209 -18.62 11.83 1.51
N ARG A 210 -17.55 11.01 1.51
CA ARG A 210 -17.56 9.67 0.91
C ARG A 210 -17.55 8.59 1.98
N SER A 211 -18.34 7.55 1.76
CA SER A 211 -18.32 6.32 2.55
C SER A 211 -17.28 5.38 1.94
N VAL A 212 -16.28 4.98 2.73
CA VAL A 212 -15.16 4.15 2.30
C VAL A 212 -15.21 2.81 3.03
N GLY A 213 -15.31 1.71 2.30
CA GLY A 213 -15.22 0.36 2.86
C GLY A 213 -13.78 0.01 3.21
N VAL A 214 -13.47 -0.14 4.49
CA VAL A 214 -12.14 -0.57 4.95
C VAL A 214 -12.03 -2.07 4.77
N LEU A 215 -11.07 -2.52 3.96
CA LEU A 215 -10.79 -3.93 3.74
C LEU A 215 -9.90 -4.48 4.87
N ASP A 216 -10.18 -5.71 5.28
CA ASP A 216 -9.38 -6.46 6.24
C ASP A 216 -8.17 -7.09 5.51
N GLU A 217 -6.96 -6.70 5.92
CA GLU A 217 -5.73 -7.18 5.28
C GLU A 217 -5.54 -8.70 5.41
N THR A 218 -6.01 -9.31 6.51
CA THR A 218 -5.80 -10.74 6.78
C THR A 218 -6.74 -11.57 5.91
N LEU A 219 -8.02 -11.19 5.87
CA LEU A 219 -9.02 -11.88 5.04
C LEU A 219 -8.72 -11.71 3.54
N LEU A 220 -8.26 -10.51 3.15
CA LEU A 220 -7.86 -10.27 1.77
C LEU A 220 -6.67 -11.13 1.37
N MET A 221 -5.64 -11.23 2.22
CA MET A 221 -4.48 -12.10 1.96
C MET A 221 -4.90 -13.56 1.82
N GLN A 222 -5.73 -14.08 2.73
CA GLN A 222 -6.24 -15.45 2.64
C GLN A 222 -7.03 -15.71 1.35
N ALA A 223 -7.82 -14.74 0.90
CA ALA A 223 -8.57 -14.84 -0.35
C ALA A 223 -7.63 -14.90 -1.56
N LEU A 224 -6.61 -14.05 -1.58
CA LEU A 224 -5.58 -14.05 -2.62
C LEU A 224 -4.81 -15.36 -2.66
N GLU A 225 -4.42 -15.90 -1.50
CA GLU A 225 -3.71 -17.18 -1.42
C GLU A 225 -4.54 -18.34 -1.99
N ARG A 226 -5.86 -18.37 -1.72
CA ARG A 226 -6.77 -19.38 -2.29
C ARG A 226 -6.86 -19.29 -3.82
N SER A 227 -6.84 -18.08 -4.38
CA SER A 227 -6.86 -17.89 -5.83
C SER A 227 -5.53 -18.19 -6.52
N LEU A 228 -4.44 -18.32 -5.75
CA LEU A 228 -3.09 -18.61 -6.27
C LEU A 228 -2.68 -20.08 -6.10
N ALA A 229 -3.38 -20.85 -5.28
CA ALA A 229 -3.18 -22.31 -5.08
C ALA A 229 -3.73 -23.12 -6.27
#